data_AF-A0A9D1K4B2-F1
#
_entry.id   AF-A0A9D1K4B2-F1
#
_cell.length_a   1.000
_cell.length_b   1.000
_cell.length_c   1.000
_cell.angle_alpha   90.00
_cell.angle_beta   90.00
_cell.angle_gamma   90.00
#
_symmetry.space_group_name_H-M   'P 1'
#
loop_
_entity.id
_entity.type
_entity.pdbx_description
1 polymer ?
#
loop_
_entity_poly.entity_id
_entity_poly.type
_entity_poly.pdbx_seq_one_letter_code
_entity_poly.pdbx_strand_id
1 'polypeptide(L)' 'MELYEAIDNRRTVRDFEDKIIDMNIIKRILSAGLKAPTNDHLRSWEFVIVNDKKERSRVLNLEDMTNP' A
#
# COMPACT_ATOMS: atom_id res chain seq x y z
N MET A 1 -19.46 -5.20 4.88
CA MET A 1 -19.74 -4.57 3.59
C MET A 1 -19.46 -5.60 2.51
N GLU A 2 -20.32 -5.66 1.53
CA GLU A 2 -20.17 -6.58 0.39
C GLU A 2 -19.16 -6.01 -0.62
N LEU A 3 -18.61 -6.86 -1.49
CA LEU A 3 -17.51 -6.46 -2.40
C LEU A 3 -17.84 -5.22 -3.25
N TYR A 4 -19.00 -5.19 -3.90
CA TYR A 4 -19.38 -4.09 -4.78
C TYR A 4 -19.62 -2.78 -4.01
N GLU A 5 -20.21 -2.87 -2.82
CA GLU A 5 -20.38 -1.71 -1.93
C GLU A 5 -19.03 -1.11 -1.52
N ALA A 6 -18.01 -1.95 -1.29
CA ALA A 6 -16.66 -1.49 -0.98
C ALA A 6 -16.01 -0.73 -2.14
N ILE A 7 -16.25 -1.21 -3.37
CA ILE A 7 -15.71 -0.62 -4.59
C ILE A 7 -16.36 0.75 -4.83
N ASP A 8 -17.69 0.82 -4.74
CA ASP A 8 -18.46 2.05 -4.99
C ASP A 8 -18.17 3.15 -3.97
N ASN A 9 -17.91 2.77 -2.70
CA ASN A 9 -17.61 3.73 -1.63
C ASN A 9 -16.11 4.09 -1.51
N ARG A 10 -15.25 3.57 -2.39
CA ARG A 10 -13.80 3.82 -2.32
C ARG A 10 -13.48 5.30 -2.56
N ARG A 11 -12.86 5.94 -1.57
CA ARG A 11 -12.34 7.32 -1.64
C ARG A 11 -10.86 7.41 -1.29
N THR A 12 -10.17 8.42 -1.80
CA THR A 12 -8.79 8.71 -1.39
C THR A 12 -8.81 9.39 -0.03
N VAL A 13 -8.16 8.78 0.96
CA VAL A 13 -7.99 9.31 2.33
C VAL A 13 -6.57 9.86 2.47
N ARG A 14 -6.43 11.04 3.09
CA ARG A 14 -5.13 11.71 3.30
C ARG A 14 -4.87 12.10 4.77
N ASP A 15 -5.87 11.95 5.62
CA ASP A 15 -5.79 12.20 7.05
C ASP A 15 -5.99 10.88 7.79
N PHE A 16 -5.06 10.53 8.67
CA PHE A 16 -4.96 9.20 9.28
C PHE A 16 -4.67 9.31 10.78
N GLU A 17 -5.26 8.43 11.57
CA GLU A 17 -4.95 8.29 12.99
C GLU A 17 -3.53 7.74 13.20
N ASP A 18 -2.86 8.14 14.30
CA ASP A 18 -1.54 7.61 14.71
C ASP A 18 -1.70 6.23 15.39
N LYS A 19 -2.21 5.25 14.63
CA LYS A 19 -2.50 3.90 15.10
C LYS A 19 -1.62 2.86 14.41
N ILE A 20 -1.03 1.98 15.22
CA ILE A 20 -0.28 0.82 14.72
C ILE A 20 -1.26 -0.18 14.08
N ILE A 21 -0.91 -0.66 12.89
CA ILE A 21 -1.65 -1.70 12.18
C ILE A 21 -0.99 -3.05 12.40
N ASP A 22 -1.78 -4.07 12.76
CA ASP A 22 -1.29 -5.43 12.92
C ASP A 22 -0.77 -5.98 11.57
N MET A 23 0.39 -6.63 11.60
CA MET A 23 1.03 -7.16 10.40
C MET A 23 0.17 -8.19 9.66
N ASN A 24 -0.74 -8.89 10.33
CA ASN A 24 -1.67 -9.83 9.70
C ASN A 24 -2.66 -9.12 8.77
N ILE A 25 -3.06 -7.87 9.11
CA ILE A 25 -3.90 -7.06 8.23
C ILE A 25 -3.13 -6.71 6.95
N ILE A 26 -1.87 -6.29 7.09
CA ILE A 26 -0.99 -5.98 5.96
C ILE A 26 -0.79 -7.20 5.06
N LYS A 27 -0.48 -8.36 5.64
CA LYS A 27 -0.33 -9.63 4.91
C LYS A 27 -1.60 -10.03 4.16
N ARG A 28 -2.78 -9.82 4.75
CA ARG A 28 -4.06 -10.09 4.10
C ARG A 28 -4.28 -9.20 2.87
N ILE A 29 -3.91 -7.92 2.96
CA ILE A 29 -4.00 -6.98 1.82
C ILE A 29 -3.06 -7.41 0.70
N LEU A 30 -1.80 -7.70 1.03
CA LEU A 30 -0.82 -8.16 0.04
C LEU A 30 -1.24 -9.47 -0.63
N SER A 31 -1.76 -10.42 0.14
CA SER A 31 -2.29 -11.69 -0.40
C SER A 31 -3.45 -11.47 -1.37
N ALA A 32 -4.33 -10.49 -1.12
CA ALA A 32 -5.40 -10.14 -2.04
C ALA A 32 -4.84 -9.50 -3.33
N GLY A 33 -3.88 -8.59 -3.21
CA GLY A 33 -3.22 -7.95 -4.37
C GLY A 33 -2.49 -8.96 -5.26
N LEU A 34 -1.74 -9.90 -4.67
CA LEU A 34 -1.01 -10.94 -5.39
C LEU A 34 -1.88 -11.94 -6.17
N LYS A 35 -3.19 -11.96 -5.91
CA LYS A 35 -4.17 -12.78 -6.67
C LYS A 35 -4.63 -12.09 -7.96
N ALA A 36 -4.31 -10.82 -8.16
CA ALA A 36 -4.64 -10.13 -9.40
C ALA A 36 -3.92 -10.78 -10.60
N PRO A 37 -4.55 -10.78 -11.80
CA PRO A 37 -3.91 -11.30 -13.00
C PRO A 37 -2.65 -10.48 -13.32
N THR A 38 -1.64 -11.15 -13.87
CA THR A 38 -0.40 -10.51 -14.32
C THR A 38 -0.13 -10.90 -15.76
N ASN A 39 0.44 -9.97 -16.54
CA ASN A 39 0.86 -10.28 -17.91
C ASN A 39 1.88 -11.43 -17.87
N ASP A 40 1.63 -12.46 -18.68
CA ASP A 40 2.52 -13.61 -18.87
C ASP A 40 3.04 -14.27 -17.58
N HIS A 41 2.24 -14.24 -16.50
CA HIS A 41 2.64 -14.75 -15.18
C HIS A 41 3.93 -14.14 -14.61
N LEU A 42 4.39 -13.01 -15.12
CA LEU A 42 5.66 -12.39 -14.73
C LEU A 42 5.74 -12.07 -13.24
N ARG A 43 4.59 -11.74 -12.62
CA ARG A 43 4.46 -11.46 -11.17
C ARG A 43 5.58 -10.56 -10.62
N SER A 44 6.06 -9.61 -11.42
CA SER A 44 7.20 -8.75 -11.11
C SER A 44 6.79 -7.62 -10.17
N TRP A 45 6.25 -7.98 -9.00
CA TRP A 45 5.88 -7.04 -7.94
C TRP A 45 6.72 -7.34 -6.71
N GLU A 46 7.41 -6.31 -6.25
CA GLU A 46 8.11 -6.31 -4.97
C GLU A 46 7.44 -5.29 -4.06
N PHE A 47 7.15 -5.70 -2.84
CA PHE A 47 6.53 -4.85 -1.83
C PHE A 47 7.51 -4.61 -0.70
N VAL A 48 7.86 -3.36 -0.47
CA VAL A 48 8.68 -2.92 0.67
C VAL A 48 7.76 -2.26 1.69
N ILE A 49 7.72 -2.80 2.91
CA ILE A 49 6.91 -2.27 4.00
C ILE A 49 7.77 -1.34 4.84
N VAL A 50 7.45 -0.04 4.84
CA VAL A 50 8.10 0.96 5.70
C VAL A 50 7.21 1.22 6.92
N ASN A 51 7.44 0.46 7.99
CA ASN A 51 6.62 0.53 9.22
C ASN A 51 7.18 1.47 10.29
N ASP A 52 8.42 1.91 10.15
CA ASP A 52 9.01 2.88 11.09
C ASP A 52 8.67 4.33 10.69
N LYS A 53 8.28 5.14 11.68
CA LYS A 53 7.84 6.53 11.46
C LYS A 53 8.98 7.42 10.98
N LYS A 54 10.21 7.22 11.47
CA LYS A 54 11.39 8.00 11.04
C LYS A 54 11.79 7.60 9.62
N GLU A 55 11.82 6.31 9.31
CA GLU A 55 12.09 5.83 7.96
C GLU A 55 11.05 6.31 6.96
N ARG A 56 9.76 6.34 7.35
CA ARG A 56 8.71 6.89 6.49
C ARG A 56 8.93 8.37 6.21
N SER A 57 9.27 9.17 7.22
CA SER A 57 9.63 10.57 7.00
C SER A 57 10.85 10.71 6.10
N ARG A 58 11.87 9.85 6.26
CA ARG A 58 13.07 9.85 5.40
C ARG A 58 12.72 9.56 3.94
N VAL A 59 11.86 8.56 3.67
CA VAL A 59 11.41 8.23 2.32
C VAL A 59 10.58 9.34 1.69
N LEU A 60 9.73 10.01 2.48
CA LEU A 60 8.93 11.15 2.01
C LEU A 60 9.77 12.41 1.76
N ASN A 61 10.88 12.56 2.48
CA ASN A 61 11.79 13.70 2.36
C ASN A 61 12.86 13.50 1.28
N LEU A 62 12.93 12.33 0.62
CA LEU A 62 13.86 12.14 -0.50
C LEU A 62 13.42 13.03 -1.66
N GLU A 63 14.31 13.98 -1.93
CA GLU A 63 14.25 15.11 -2.85
C GLU A 63 13.65 14.76 -4.22
N ASP A 64 12.85 15.71 -4.71
CA ASP A 64 12.48 16.01 -6.08
C ASP A 64 13.02 15.04 -7.17
N MET A 65 12.26 13.98 -7.45
CA MET A 65 12.55 13.02 -8.54
C MET A 65 12.33 13.62 -9.96
N THR A 66 12.12 14.94 -10.06
CA THR A 66 12.06 15.68 -11.33
C THR A 66 13.34 16.42 -11.68
N ASN A 67 14.37 16.37 -10.83
CA ASN A 67 15.68 16.89 -11.18
C ASN A 67 16.49 15.79 -11.90
N PRO A 68 16.82 15.96 -13.20
CA PRO A 68 17.48 14.94 -14.02
C PRO A 68 18.91 14.63 -13.59
#